data_AF-F4G0Z0-F1
#
_entry.id   AF-F4G0Z0-F1
#
_cell.length_a   1.000
_cell.length_b   1.000
_cell.length_c   1.000
_cell.angle_alpha   90.00
_cell.angle_beta   90.00
_cell.angle_gamma   90.00
#
_symmetry.space_group_name_H-M   'P 1'
#
loop_
_entity.id
_entity.type
_entity.pdbx_description
1 polymer ?
#
loop_
_entity_poly.entity_id
_entity_poly.type
_entity_poly.pdbx_seq_one_letter_code
_entity_poly.pdbx_strand_id
1 'polypeptide(L)'
;MRWFFGDKEKRRFERDRFGEWAIVTSNKDMSFVVNSISKSLSKIGLRKSQIYVLQYSKDNLIPNFFSVKGMIKTFQNVSEALFQNSLRKTFDDLGNLGEIRTAKVRLCNEIFLFFNFNFVARKVRPSKCDIKLLIPPLGVSSSQIPYTVEGLFNSMIGTDGDPCLVETDFMDSRIAKITFNCRKINLDEFRIRESFSYFLDDVLGLRVKTKSSDIHTTEIEIVLLNLRREYLIPLIWDNFLSIYPSC
;
A
#
# COMPACT_ATOMS: atom_id res chain seq x y z
N MET A 1 47.21 1.06 10.10
CA MET A 1 46.33 0.71 8.97
C MET A 1 45.58 -0.58 9.32
N ARG A 2 44.30 -0.48 9.70
CA ARG A 2 43.37 -1.62 9.78
C ARG A 2 42.04 -1.13 9.22
N TRP A 3 41.57 -1.85 8.21
CA TRP A 3 40.42 -1.49 7.39
C TRP A 3 39.13 -1.66 8.19
N PHE A 4 38.35 -0.57 8.30
CA PHE A 4 36.94 -0.64 8.69
C PHE A 4 36.12 -0.97 7.44
N PHE A 5 35.98 -2.25 7.12
CA PHE A 5 34.82 -2.70 6.36
C PHE A 5 33.77 -3.17 7.34
N GLY A 6 32.98 -2.22 7.84
CA GLY A 6 31.66 -2.56 8.33
C GLY A 6 30.81 -2.92 7.13
N ASP A 7 30.73 -4.22 6.82
CA ASP A 7 29.68 -4.74 5.95
C ASP A 7 28.35 -4.55 6.67
N LYS A 8 27.77 -3.35 6.52
CA LYS A 8 26.35 -3.15 6.79
C LYS A 8 25.63 -3.89 5.69
N GLU A 9 25.23 -5.13 5.95
CA GLU A 9 24.18 -5.77 5.17
C GLU A 9 23.03 -4.76 5.02
N LYS A 10 22.87 -4.22 3.81
CA LYS A 10 21.79 -3.27 3.53
C LYS A 10 20.49 -4.03 3.75
N ARG A 11 19.75 -3.67 4.80
CA ARG A 11 18.42 -4.21 5.07
C ARG A 11 17.59 -4.11 3.79
N ARG A 12 17.29 -5.26 3.20
CA ARG A 12 16.50 -5.34 1.95
C ARG A 12 15.00 -5.22 2.20
N PHE A 13 14.59 -5.48 3.44
CA PHE A 13 13.21 -5.49 3.89
C PHE A 13 13.08 -4.77 5.24
N GLU A 14 11.96 -4.09 5.43
CA GLU A 14 11.59 -3.43 6.67
C GLU A 14 10.09 -3.63 6.92
N ARG A 15 9.73 -3.99 8.15
CA ARG A 15 8.34 -4.03 8.62
C ARG A 15 8.13 -2.86 9.57
N ASP A 16 7.18 -1.98 9.26
CA ASP A 16 6.84 -0.83 10.12
C ASP A 16 5.34 -0.81 10.47
N ARG A 17 4.83 0.34 10.95
CA ARG A 17 3.43 0.48 11.37
C ARG A 17 2.43 0.34 10.22
N PHE A 18 2.85 0.55 8.98
CA PHE A 18 1.95 0.61 7.83
C PHE A 18 2.04 -0.62 6.92
N GLY A 19 2.98 -1.54 7.17
CA GLY A 19 3.10 -2.76 6.39
C GLY A 19 4.53 -3.25 6.26
N GLU A 20 4.76 -4.01 5.21
CA GLU A 20 6.05 -4.56 4.82
C GLU A 20 6.59 -3.86 3.58
N TRP A 21 7.88 -3.55 3.60
CA TRP A 21 8.53 -2.68 2.62
C TRP A 21 9.82 -3.32 2.11
N ALA A 22 9.96 -3.39 0.79
CA ALA A 22 11.25 -3.60 0.14
C ALA A 22 12.02 -2.29 0.14
N ILE A 23 13.29 -2.33 0.54
CA ILE A 23 14.20 -1.18 0.51
C ILE A 23 14.97 -1.20 -0.80
N VAL A 24 14.51 -0.38 -1.75
CA VAL A 24 15.11 -0.29 -3.10
C VAL A 24 16.16 0.81 -3.11
N THR A 25 17.43 0.44 -3.32
CA THR A 25 18.58 1.38 -3.24
C THR A 25 19.29 1.61 -4.58
N SER A 26 19.04 0.77 -5.58
CA SER A 26 19.77 0.76 -6.87
C SER A 26 18.93 1.16 -8.08
N ASN A 27 17.61 1.33 -7.93
CA ASN A 27 16.73 1.72 -9.02
C ASN A 27 16.80 3.24 -9.25
N LYS A 28 17.55 3.65 -10.29
CA LYS A 28 17.77 5.07 -10.62
C LYS A 28 16.49 5.80 -11.04
N ASP A 29 15.61 5.12 -11.77
CA ASP A 29 14.37 5.70 -12.30
C ASP A 29 13.39 5.99 -11.16
N MET A 30 13.20 5.01 -10.28
CA MET A 30 12.37 5.17 -9.07
C MET A 30 12.97 6.22 -8.14
N SER A 31 14.30 6.22 -7.94
CA SER A 31 14.98 7.23 -7.12
C SER A 31 14.79 8.63 -7.67
N PHE A 32 14.83 8.80 -8.99
CA PHE A 32 14.59 10.08 -9.65
C PHE A 32 13.17 10.59 -9.38
N VAL A 33 12.15 9.74 -9.53
CA VAL A 33 10.75 10.13 -9.27
C VAL A 33 10.53 10.47 -7.80
N VAL A 34 10.99 9.62 -6.88
CA VAL A 34 10.84 9.85 -5.43
C VAL A 34 11.57 11.11 -4.97
N ASN A 35 12.76 11.40 -5.50
CA ASN A 35 13.47 12.64 -5.17
C ASN A 35 12.76 13.87 -5.73
N SER A 36 12.09 13.79 -6.88
CA SER A 36 11.24 14.87 -7.39
C SER A 36 9.99 15.09 -6.51
N ILE A 37 9.38 14.02 -5.99
CA ILE A 37 8.30 14.13 -5.00
C ILE A 37 8.82 14.79 -3.72
N SER A 38 9.96 14.34 -3.19
CA SER A 38 10.60 14.93 -2.00
C SER A 38 10.93 16.42 -2.15
N LYS A 39 11.41 16.83 -3.33
CA LYS A 39 11.61 18.25 -3.67
C LYS A 39 10.30 19.03 -3.66
N SER A 40 9.24 18.46 -4.23
CA SER A 40 7.90 19.06 -4.23
C SER A 40 7.38 19.26 -2.81
N LEU A 41 7.60 18.29 -1.92
CA LEU A 41 7.25 18.37 -0.51
C LEU A 41 8.07 19.44 0.23
N SER A 42 9.35 19.54 -0.06
CA SER A 42 10.23 20.54 0.53
C SER A 42 9.83 21.98 0.18
N LYS A 43 9.33 22.21 -1.06
CA LYS A 43 8.81 23.51 -1.52
C LYS A 43 7.57 23.98 -0.74
N ILE A 44 6.82 23.06 -0.15
CA ILE A 44 5.60 23.34 0.62
C ILE A 44 5.80 23.17 2.15
N GLY A 45 7.05 23.12 2.61
CA GLY A 45 7.39 23.04 4.04
C GLY A 45 7.44 21.63 4.64
N LEU A 46 7.06 20.58 3.89
CA LEU A 46 6.99 19.19 4.37
C LEU A 46 8.34 18.45 4.37
N ARG A 47 9.39 19.05 4.97
CA ARG A 47 10.77 18.51 4.93
C ARG A 47 11.00 17.25 5.77
N LYS A 48 10.16 16.99 6.77
CA LYS A 48 10.26 15.82 7.69
C LYS A 48 9.21 14.74 7.39
N SER A 49 8.64 14.75 6.20
CA SER A 49 7.64 13.78 5.79
C SER A 49 8.27 12.45 5.39
N GLN A 50 7.55 11.35 5.59
CA GLN A 50 7.96 10.01 5.14
C GLN A 50 7.21 9.67 3.87
N ILE A 51 7.93 9.23 2.84
CA ILE A 51 7.36 8.84 1.54
C ILE A 51 7.38 7.32 1.44
N TYR A 52 6.24 6.75 1.11
CA TYR A 52 6.02 5.34 0.87
C TYR A 52 5.54 5.16 -0.57
N VAL A 53 6.22 4.30 -1.33
CA VAL A 53 5.82 3.96 -2.70
C VAL A 53 4.96 2.71 -2.63
N LEU A 54 3.71 2.82 -3.06
CA LEU A 54 2.71 1.77 -2.96
C LEU A 54 2.66 0.95 -4.25
N GLN A 55 2.86 1.64 -5.38
CA GLN A 55 3.05 1.03 -6.68
C GLN A 55 4.04 1.88 -7.47
N TYR A 56 4.93 1.19 -8.18
CA TYR A 56 5.75 1.78 -9.22
C TYR A 56 5.76 0.86 -10.42
N SER A 57 5.40 1.39 -11.59
CA SER A 57 5.56 0.69 -12.86
C SER A 57 6.21 1.60 -13.89
N LYS A 58 6.99 0.98 -14.77
CA LYS A 58 7.60 1.60 -15.95
C LYS A 58 7.00 0.94 -17.18
N ASP A 59 6.58 1.75 -18.14
CA ASP A 59 6.08 1.24 -19.41
C ASP A 59 7.26 0.76 -20.28
N ASN A 60 7.09 -0.39 -20.94
CA ASN A 60 8.12 -0.97 -21.79
C ASN A 60 8.09 -0.41 -23.23
N LEU A 61 6.95 0.16 -23.65
CA LEU A 61 6.72 0.69 -25.00
C LEU A 61 6.95 2.20 -25.05
N ILE A 62 6.56 2.94 -24.01
CA ILE A 62 6.75 4.39 -23.93
C ILE A 62 8.00 4.70 -23.09
N PRO A 63 9.10 5.19 -23.71
CA PRO A 63 10.33 5.46 -22.98
C PRO A 63 10.13 6.46 -21.84
N ASN A 64 10.65 6.11 -20.66
CA ASN A 64 10.57 6.93 -19.44
C ASN A 64 9.14 7.31 -19.01
N PHE A 65 8.15 6.51 -19.40
CA PHE A 65 6.82 6.58 -18.82
C PHE A 65 6.80 5.81 -17.49
N PHE A 66 6.35 6.49 -16.45
CA PHE A 66 6.24 5.96 -15.10
C PHE A 66 4.82 6.16 -14.59
N SER A 67 4.28 5.13 -13.91
CA SER A 67 3.07 5.24 -13.11
C SER A 67 3.44 5.02 -11.65
N VAL A 68 3.03 5.94 -10.79
CA VAL A 68 3.36 5.91 -9.37
C VAL A 68 2.11 6.09 -8.53
N LYS A 69 1.98 5.25 -7.51
CA LYS A 69 1.08 5.45 -6.38
C LYS A 69 1.90 5.56 -5.12
N GLY A 70 1.58 6.51 -4.26
CA GLY A 70 2.33 6.74 -3.04
C GLY A 70 1.49 7.26 -1.90
N MET A 71 2.05 7.11 -0.70
CA MET A 71 1.53 7.64 0.55
C MET A 71 2.62 8.51 1.19
N ILE A 72 2.23 9.69 1.65
CA ILE A 72 3.09 10.56 2.45
C ILE A 72 2.51 10.64 3.84
N LYS A 73 3.33 10.34 4.84
CA LYS A 73 2.99 10.51 6.26
C LYS A 73 3.63 11.79 6.79
N THR A 74 2.82 12.65 7.41
CA THR A 74 3.26 13.92 7.99
C THR A 74 2.41 14.29 9.21
N PHE A 75 2.94 15.17 10.05
CA PHE A 75 2.20 15.81 11.16
C PHE A 75 1.75 17.24 10.80
N GLN A 76 2.23 17.77 9.68
CA GLN A 76 1.93 19.13 9.24
C GLN A 76 0.71 19.13 8.31
N ASN A 77 -0.22 20.03 8.60
CA ASN A 77 -1.42 20.17 7.79
C ASN A 77 -1.11 20.85 6.46
N VAL A 78 -1.36 20.15 5.36
CA VAL A 78 -1.21 20.67 3.99
C VAL A 78 -2.48 20.39 3.20
N SER A 79 -2.87 21.33 2.35
CA SER A 79 -4.00 21.15 1.43
C SER A 79 -3.57 20.35 0.20
N GLU A 80 -4.47 19.52 -0.31
CA GLU A 80 -4.23 18.70 -1.49
C GLU A 80 -3.90 19.56 -2.73
N ALA A 81 -4.63 20.67 -2.92
CA ALA A 81 -4.38 21.61 -4.00
C ALA A 81 -2.95 22.18 -3.97
N LEU A 82 -2.43 22.52 -2.78
CA LEU A 82 -1.07 23.05 -2.63
C LEU A 82 -0.01 21.98 -2.94
N PHE A 83 -0.27 20.73 -2.54
CA PHE A 83 0.58 19.59 -2.89
C PHE A 83 0.57 19.30 -4.40
N GLN A 84 -0.61 19.21 -5.02
CA GLN A 84 -0.76 19.01 -6.47
C GLN A 84 -0.07 20.12 -7.28
N ASN A 85 -0.25 21.38 -6.88
CA ASN A 85 0.41 22.52 -7.52
C ASN A 85 1.94 22.45 -7.41
N SER A 86 2.47 22.00 -6.26
CA SER A 86 3.91 21.84 -6.08
C SER A 86 4.49 20.69 -6.90
N LEU A 87 3.77 19.56 -6.99
CA LEU A 87 4.11 18.44 -7.86
C LEU A 87 4.17 18.90 -9.32
N ARG A 88 3.09 19.51 -9.82
CA ARG A 88 3.02 20.02 -11.20
C ARG A 88 4.20 20.93 -11.53
N LYS A 89 4.45 21.96 -10.71
CA LYS A 89 5.60 22.87 -10.88
C LYS A 89 6.96 22.17 -10.87
N THR A 90 7.12 21.05 -10.17
CA THR A 90 8.40 20.34 -10.10
C THR A 90 8.58 19.35 -11.24
N PHE A 91 7.49 18.73 -11.70
CA PHE A 91 7.53 17.73 -12.76
C PHE A 91 7.43 18.33 -14.17
N ASP A 92 6.78 19.49 -14.35
CA ASP A 92 6.72 20.20 -15.64
C ASP A 92 8.12 20.58 -16.15
N ASP A 93 9.06 20.88 -15.23
CA ASP A 93 10.46 21.14 -15.55
C ASP A 93 11.23 19.88 -16.02
N LEU A 94 10.68 18.69 -15.72
CA LEU A 94 11.35 17.40 -15.92
C LEU A 94 10.72 16.58 -17.06
N GLY A 95 9.49 16.89 -17.44
CA GLY A 95 8.72 16.13 -18.40
C GLY A 95 7.25 16.53 -18.43
N ASN A 96 6.40 15.59 -18.81
CA ASN A 96 4.95 15.80 -18.87
C ASN A 96 4.28 14.99 -17.77
N LEU A 97 3.66 15.70 -16.83
CA LEU A 97 2.88 15.10 -15.75
C LEU A 97 1.41 14.95 -16.19
N GLY A 98 0.87 13.75 -16.03
CA GLY A 98 -0.55 13.47 -16.25
C GLY A 98 -1.45 14.04 -15.17
N GLU A 99 -2.70 13.57 -15.14
CA GLU A 99 -3.62 13.86 -14.04
C GLU A 99 -3.00 13.43 -12.71
N ILE A 100 -3.07 14.30 -11.70
CA ILE A 100 -2.68 13.99 -10.33
C ILE A 100 -3.97 13.76 -9.56
N ARG A 101 -4.18 12.55 -9.06
CA ARG A 101 -5.24 12.30 -8.08
C ARG A 101 -4.62 12.28 -6.69
N THR A 102 -5.29 12.90 -5.75
CA THR A 102 -4.88 12.87 -4.35
C THR A 102 -6.07 12.53 -3.48
N ALA A 103 -5.78 11.93 -2.33
CA ALA A 103 -6.72 11.79 -1.24
C ALA A 103 -6.00 12.13 0.06
N LYS A 104 -6.67 12.85 0.94
CA LYS A 104 -6.15 13.19 2.25
C LYS A 104 -6.95 12.50 3.34
N VAL A 105 -6.25 11.73 4.17
CA VAL A 105 -6.81 11.09 5.35
C VAL A 105 -6.13 11.68 6.58
N ARG A 106 -6.93 12.03 7.59
CA ARG A 106 -6.44 12.45 8.91
C ARG A 106 -6.84 11.38 9.92
N LEU A 107 -5.87 10.86 10.64
CA LEU A 107 -6.08 9.89 11.72
C LEU A 107 -5.33 10.36 12.96
N CYS A 108 -6.08 10.75 13.99
CA CYS A 108 -5.57 11.41 15.19
C CYS A 108 -4.69 12.64 14.81
N ASN A 109 -3.40 12.62 15.17
CA ASN A 109 -2.43 13.69 14.89
C ASN A 109 -1.61 13.45 13.61
N GLU A 110 -1.87 12.36 12.89
CA GLU A 110 -1.16 12.01 11.66
C GLU A 110 -2.02 12.35 10.44
N ILE A 111 -1.34 12.85 9.40
CA ILE A 111 -1.93 13.16 8.10
C ILE A 111 -1.26 12.28 7.06
N PHE A 112 -2.10 11.62 6.28
CA PHE A 112 -1.74 10.78 5.16
C PHE A 112 -2.19 11.47 3.88
N LEU A 113 -1.25 11.75 2.98
CA LEU A 113 -1.55 12.22 1.63
C LEU A 113 -1.26 11.07 0.67
N PHE A 114 -2.31 10.54 0.07
CA PHE A 114 -2.23 9.57 -1.00
C PHE A 114 -2.20 10.29 -2.33
N PHE A 115 -1.46 9.73 -3.28
CA PHE A 115 -1.39 10.27 -4.62
C PHE A 115 -1.20 9.18 -5.66
N ASN A 116 -1.71 9.45 -6.85
CA ASN A 116 -1.35 8.73 -8.05
C ASN A 116 -1.17 9.70 -9.22
N PHE A 117 -0.23 9.37 -10.10
CA PHE A 117 -0.04 10.08 -11.36
C PHE A 117 0.78 9.23 -12.32
N ASN A 118 0.62 9.56 -13.60
CA ASN A 118 1.51 9.13 -14.67
C ASN A 118 2.48 10.25 -15.03
N PHE A 119 3.71 9.91 -15.39
CA PHE A 119 4.74 10.89 -15.73
C PHE A 119 5.63 10.38 -16.85
N VAL A 120 5.83 11.20 -17.89
CA VAL A 120 6.79 10.94 -18.96
C VAL A 120 7.98 11.87 -18.80
N ALA A 121 9.13 11.33 -18.39
CA ALA A 121 10.33 12.14 -18.21
C ALA A 121 11.04 12.40 -19.54
N ARG A 122 11.45 13.66 -19.79
CA ARG A 122 12.33 13.97 -20.94
C ARG A 122 13.69 13.31 -20.79
N LYS A 123 14.21 13.26 -19.56
CA LYS A 123 15.48 12.60 -19.21
C LYS A 123 15.49 12.21 -17.74
N VAL A 124 15.91 10.98 -17.46
CA VAL A 124 16.17 10.52 -16.08
C VAL A 124 17.54 11.01 -15.64
N ARG A 125 17.59 11.74 -14.51
CA ARG A 125 18.85 12.16 -13.90
C ARG A 125 19.29 11.11 -12.88
N PRO A 126 20.60 10.78 -12.80
CA PRO A 126 21.09 9.84 -11.81
C PRO A 126 20.76 10.34 -10.41
N SER A 127 20.09 9.49 -9.64
CA SER A 127 19.70 9.75 -8.28
C SER A 127 19.86 8.47 -7.47
N LYS A 128 20.25 8.62 -6.21
CA LYS A 128 20.35 7.52 -5.26
C LYS A 128 19.62 7.93 -4.00
N CYS A 129 18.55 7.23 -3.69
CA CYS A 129 17.90 7.27 -2.38
C CYS A 129 17.37 5.88 -2.06
N ASP A 130 17.23 5.59 -0.77
CA ASP A 130 16.60 4.37 -0.30
C ASP A 130 15.09 4.57 -0.33
N ILE A 131 14.38 3.68 -1.01
CA ILE A 131 12.94 3.82 -1.28
C ILE A 131 12.22 2.67 -0.60
N LYS A 132 11.20 3.00 0.21
CA LYS A 132 10.25 2.02 0.75
C LYS A 132 9.21 1.70 -0.31
N LEU A 133 9.31 0.54 -0.92
CA LEU A 133 8.33 0.00 -1.88
C LEU A 133 7.46 -1.04 -1.17
N LEU A 134 6.14 -0.89 -1.24
CA LEU A 134 5.18 -1.79 -0.59
C LEU A 134 5.35 -3.21 -1.10
N ILE A 135 5.40 -4.16 -0.16
CA ILE A 135 5.19 -5.58 -0.42
C ILE A 135 3.75 -5.85 -0.02
N PRO A 136 2.82 -6.00 -0.99
CA PRO A 136 1.44 -6.28 -0.67
C PRO A 136 1.30 -7.71 -0.12
N PRO A 137 0.24 -7.98 0.67
CA PRO A 137 -0.08 -9.35 1.09
C PRO A 137 -0.26 -10.27 -0.13
N LEU A 138 -0.06 -11.57 0.09
CA LEU A 138 -0.22 -12.57 -0.96
C LEU A 138 -1.61 -12.47 -1.61
N GLY A 139 -1.65 -12.58 -2.94
CA GLY A 139 -2.87 -12.43 -3.73
C GLY A 139 -3.29 -10.99 -4.03
N VAL A 140 -2.68 -9.98 -3.39
CA VAL A 140 -3.02 -8.57 -3.59
C VAL A 140 -2.08 -7.90 -4.59
N SER A 141 -2.65 -7.21 -5.57
CA SER A 141 -1.92 -6.48 -6.60
C SER A 141 -1.78 -5.01 -6.24
N SER A 142 -0.55 -4.51 -6.18
CA SER A 142 -0.29 -3.07 -5.96
C SER A 142 -0.93 -2.17 -7.03
N SER A 143 -1.18 -2.72 -8.22
CA SER A 143 -1.83 -2.01 -9.32
C SER A 143 -3.31 -1.69 -9.10
N GLN A 144 -3.99 -2.43 -8.24
CA GLN A 144 -5.41 -2.25 -7.94
C GLN A 144 -5.66 -1.37 -6.71
N ILE A 145 -4.62 -1.05 -5.94
CA ILE A 145 -4.71 -0.15 -4.80
C ILE A 145 -5.16 1.26 -5.27
N PRO A 146 -6.11 1.94 -4.61
CA PRO A 146 -6.80 1.52 -3.40
C PRO A 146 -7.92 0.52 -3.68
N TYR A 147 -8.03 -0.47 -2.80
CA TYR A 147 -9.10 -1.45 -2.82
C TYR A 147 -10.32 -0.96 -2.01
N THR A 148 -11.49 -1.53 -2.31
CA THR A 148 -12.55 -1.65 -1.29
C THR A 148 -12.20 -2.76 -0.31
N VAL A 149 -12.83 -2.78 0.85
CA VAL A 149 -12.55 -3.79 1.88
C VAL A 149 -12.86 -5.20 1.34
N GLU A 150 -13.99 -5.34 0.67
CA GLU A 150 -14.44 -6.58 0.03
C GLU A 150 -13.51 -6.99 -1.10
N GLY A 151 -13.09 -6.03 -1.94
CA GLY A 151 -12.19 -6.28 -3.06
C GLY A 151 -10.79 -6.73 -2.61
N LEU A 152 -10.27 -6.15 -1.54
CA LEU A 152 -9.00 -6.55 -0.92
C LEU A 152 -9.08 -8.02 -0.47
N PHE A 153 -10.11 -8.33 0.32
CA PHE A 153 -10.27 -9.65 0.92
C PHE A 153 -10.59 -10.73 -0.13
N ASN A 154 -11.38 -10.42 -1.16
CA ASN A 154 -11.57 -11.32 -2.31
C ASN A 154 -10.25 -11.62 -3.05
N SER A 155 -9.39 -10.61 -3.23
CA SER A 155 -8.10 -10.78 -3.91
C SER A 155 -7.16 -11.72 -3.12
N MET A 156 -7.21 -11.65 -1.79
CA MET A 156 -6.40 -12.48 -0.90
C MET A 156 -6.80 -13.96 -0.98
N ILE A 157 -8.09 -14.28 -0.93
CA ILE A 157 -8.54 -15.68 -0.97
C ILE A 157 -8.28 -16.34 -2.32
N GLY A 158 -8.21 -15.55 -3.41
CA GLY A 158 -7.81 -16.03 -4.72
C GLY A 158 -8.80 -16.98 -5.37
N THR A 159 -10.02 -16.52 -5.63
CA THR A 159 -11.02 -17.31 -6.33
C THR A 159 -10.79 -17.31 -7.85
N ASP A 160 -10.69 -18.50 -8.46
CA ASP A 160 -10.62 -18.69 -9.93
C ASP A 160 -11.98 -18.47 -10.63
N GLY A 161 -12.86 -17.62 -10.09
CA GLY A 161 -14.23 -17.42 -10.58
C GLY A 161 -14.88 -16.14 -10.04
N ASP A 162 -16.21 -16.15 -9.95
CA ASP A 162 -16.98 -15.03 -9.43
C ASP A 162 -16.51 -14.64 -8.01
N PRO A 163 -16.39 -13.33 -7.70
CA PRO A 163 -16.00 -12.89 -6.37
C PRO A 163 -17.01 -13.35 -5.33
N CYS A 164 -16.52 -13.69 -4.14
CA CYS A 164 -17.40 -14.03 -3.04
C CYS A 164 -18.10 -12.78 -2.51
N LEU A 165 -19.29 -12.99 -1.94
CA LEU A 165 -19.89 -11.97 -1.09
C LEU A 165 -19.06 -11.92 0.20
N VAL A 166 -18.61 -10.72 0.57
CA VAL A 166 -17.75 -10.50 1.74
C VAL A 166 -18.51 -9.67 2.76
N GLU A 167 -18.60 -10.18 3.98
CA GLU A 167 -19.12 -9.46 5.13
C GLU A 167 -17.98 -9.25 6.13
N THR A 168 -17.79 -8.01 6.57
CA THR A 168 -16.73 -7.65 7.52
C THR A 168 -17.31 -7.05 8.78
N ASP A 169 -16.91 -7.59 9.93
CA ASP A 169 -17.24 -7.07 11.24
C ASP A 169 -15.94 -6.72 12.00
N PHE A 170 -15.71 -5.42 12.16
CA PHE A 170 -14.56 -4.85 12.85
C PHE A 170 -14.89 -4.60 14.33
N MET A 171 -15.26 -5.67 15.04
CA MET A 171 -15.79 -5.66 16.42
C MET A 171 -15.10 -4.69 17.39
N ASP A 172 -13.82 -4.93 17.72
CA ASP A 172 -12.97 -4.09 18.59
C ASP A 172 -11.67 -3.78 17.83
N SER A 173 -10.96 -2.70 18.18
CA SER A 173 -9.72 -2.19 17.55
C SER A 173 -8.66 -3.24 17.16
N ARG A 174 -8.72 -4.44 17.74
CA ARG A 174 -7.79 -5.55 17.51
C ARG A 174 -8.43 -6.83 16.99
N ILE A 175 -9.74 -6.90 16.81
CA ILE A 175 -10.42 -8.09 16.30
C ILE A 175 -11.18 -7.73 15.02
N ALA A 176 -11.05 -8.57 14.00
CA ALA A 176 -11.89 -8.53 12.82
C ALA A 176 -12.39 -9.93 12.48
N LYS A 177 -13.67 -10.01 12.11
CA LYS A 177 -14.29 -11.19 11.53
C LYS A 177 -14.62 -10.88 10.08
N ILE A 178 -14.25 -11.78 9.18
CA ILE A 178 -14.46 -11.66 7.74
C ILE A 178 -15.14 -12.96 7.30
N THR A 179 -16.34 -12.84 6.75
CA THR A 179 -17.13 -13.98 6.28
C THR A 179 -17.24 -13.92 4.77
N PHE A 180 -16.85 -14.98 4.10
CA PHE A 180 -16.99 -15.13 2.66
C PHE A 180 -18.08 -16.13 2.36
N ASN A 181 -19.03 -15.73 1.51
CA ASN A 181 -20.03 -16.60 0.94
C ASN A 181 -19.72 -16.80 -0.54
N CYS A 182 -19.13 -17.94 -0.86
CA CYS A 182 -18.62 -18.26 -2.18
C CYS A 182 -19.48 -19.33 -2.85
N ARG A 183 -19.65 -19.24 -4.18
CA ARG A 183 -20.01 -20.42 -4.97
C ARG A 183 -18.90 -21.45 -4.80
N LYS A 184 -19.24 -22.74 -4.78
CA LYS A 184 -18.31 -23.85 -4.48
C LYS A 184 -16.95 -23.66 -5.16
N ILE A 185 -15.92 -23.42 -4.35
CA ILE A 185 -14.53 -23.18 -4.76
C ILE A 185 -13.60 -24.17 -4.04
N ASN A 186 -12.51 -24.53 -4.70
CA ASN A 186 -11.44 -25.26 -4.03
C ASN A 186 -10.58 -24.24 -3.28
N LEU A 187 -10.55 -24.36 -1.95
CA LEU A 187 -9.86 -23.40 -1.10
C LEU A 187 -8.41 -23.82 -0.87
N ASP A 188 -7.49 -22.93 -1.21
CA ASP A 188 -6.10 -23.04 -0.81
C ASP A 188 -5.94 -22.46 0.60
N GLU A 189 -6.08 -23.32 1.62
CA GLU A 189 -5.93 -22.92 3.02
C GLU A 189 -4.55 -22.32 3.32
N PHE A 190 -3.49 -22.80 2.67
CA PHE A 190 -2.15 -22.26 2.83
C PHE A 190 -2.09 -20.81 2.35
N ARG A 191 -2.57 -20.54 1.13
CA ARG A 191 -2.66 -19.17 0.59
C ARG A 191 -3.45 -18.25 1.51
N ILE A 192 -4.60 -18.70 2.02
CA ILE A 192 -5.42 -17.92 2.94
C ILE A 192 -4.60 -17.59 4.19
N ARG A 193 -3.96 -18.59 4.81
CA ARG A 193 -3.17 -18.38 6.02
C ARG A 193 -2.03 -17.39 5.81
N GLU A 194 -1.26 -17.54 4.74
CA GLU A 194 -0.16 -16.62 4.41
C GLU A 194 -0.66 -15.20 4.14
N SER A 195 -1.73 -15.06 3.35
CA SER A 195 -2.28 -13.75 2.99
C SER A 195 -2.76 -13.00 4.24
N PHE A 196 -3.55 -13.64 5.09
CA PHE A 196 -4.14 -13.01 6.27
C PHE A 196 -3.16 -12.82 7.43
N SER A 197 -2.12 -13.65 7.53
CA SER A 197 -1.07 -13.49 8.54
C SER A 197 -0.26 -12.19 8.37
N TYR A 198 -0.27 -11.58 7.17
CA TYR A 198 0.33 -10.27 6.90
C TYR A 198 -0.09 -9.21 7.92
N PHE A 199 -1.36 -9.26 8.35
CA PHE A 199 -1.94 -8.29 9.27
C PHE A 199 -1.74 -8.63 10.75
N LEU A 200 -0.99 -9.69 11.05
CA LEU A 200 -0.80 -10.23 12.40
C LEU A 200 0.68 -10.22 12.79
N ASP A 201 0.93 -10.07 14.09
CA ASP A 201 2.26 -10.32 14.66
C ASP A 201 2.57 -11.78 14.87
N ASP A 202 1.53 -12.55 15.17
CA ASP A 202 1.60 -13.97 15.49
C ASP A 202 0.51 -14.70 14.70
N VAL A 203 0.91 -15.77 14.02
CA VAL A 203 0.02 -16.64 13.22
C VAL A 203 -1.05 -17.29 14.10
N LEU A 204 -0.81 -17.45 15.41
CA LEU A 204 -1.82 -17.94 16.36
C LEU A 204 -3.04 -17.01 16.48
N GLY A 205 -2.92 -15.76 16.02
CA GLY A 205 -4.03 -14.82 15.94
C GLY A 205 -5.03 -15.13 14.81
N LEU A 206 -4.73 -16.05 13.90
CA LEU A 206 -5.58 -16.39 12.76
C LEU A 206 -6.42 -17.64 13.03
N ARG A 207 -7.74 -17.51 12.93
CA ARG A 207 -8.67 -18.65 12.93
C ARG A 207 -9.42 -18.69 11.61
N VAL A 208 -9.43 -19.85 10.97
CA VAL A 208 -10.17 -20.11 9.73
C VAL A 208 -11.14 -21.24 10.01
N LYS A 209 -12.42 -21.05 9.67
CA LYS A 209 -13.43 -22.09 9.68
C LYS A 209 -14.11 -22.11 8.32
N THR A 210 -14.36 -23.30 7.82
CA THR A 210 -15.08 -23.50 6.57
C THR A 210 -16.31 -24.34 6.85
N LYS A 211 -17.48 -23.86 6.40
CA LYS A 211 -18.75 -24.57 6.49
C LYS A 211 -19.36 -24.66 5.10
N SER A 212 -19.72 -25.86 4.67
CA SER A 212 -20.58 -26.00 3.48
C SER A 212 -22.01 -25.76 3.93
N SER A 213 -22.61 -24.66 3.48
CA SER A 213 -23.98 -24.27 3.84
C SER A 213 -25.03 -24.99 2.99
N ASP A 214 -24.72 -25.29 1.72
CA ASP A 214 -25.51 -26.09 0.79
C ASP A 214 -24.60 -26.77 -0.27
N ILE A 215 -25.15 -27.55 -1.20
CA ILE A 215 -24.41 -28.26 -2.28
C ILE A 215 -23.60 -27.29 -3.16
N HIS A 216 -24.03 -26.03 -3.25
CA HIS A 216 -23.47 -25.02 -4.16
C HIS A 216 -22.70 -23.89 -3.47
N THR A 217 -22.74 -23.78 -2.14
CA THR A 217 -22.19 -22.65 -1.40
C THR A 217 -21.24 -23.08 -0.29
N THR A 218 -20.11 -22.40 -0.22
CA THR A 218 -19.11 -22.57 0.83
C THR A 218 -19.00 -21.25 1.59
N GLU A 219 -19.24 -21.32 2.89
CA GLU A 219 -19.04 -20.23 3.83
C GLU A 219 -17.66 -20.38 4.47
N ILE A 220 -16.89 -19.29 4.49
CA ILE A 220 -15.55 -19.24 5.07
C ILE A 220 -15.54 -18.11 6.08
N GLU A 221 -15.32 -18.44 7.35
CA GLU A 221 -15.18 -17.50 8.43
C GLU A 221 -13.69 -17.36 8.77
N ILE A 222 -13.14 -16.16 8.62
CA ILE A 222 -11.79 -15.79 9.02
C ILE A 222 -11.90 -14.82 10.20
N VAL A 223 -11.27 -15.18 11.32
CA VAL A 223 -11.17 -14.32 12.50
C VAL A 223 -9.71 -13.97 12.73
N LEU A 224 -9.44 -12.67 12.76
CA LEU A 224 -8.13 -12.07 13.02
C LEU A 224 -8.13 -11.51 14.44
N LEU A 225 -7.30 -12.07 15.32
CA LEU A 225 -7.07 -11.60 16.68
C LEU A 225 -5.76 -10.81 16.71
N ASN A 226 -5.74 -9.66 17.40
CA ASN A 226 -4.63 -8.72 17.41
C ASN A 226 -4.29 -8.15 16.02
N LEU A 227 -5.34 -7.82 15.26
CA LEU A 227 -5.25 -7.21 13.94
C LEU A 227 -4.46 -5.88 13.98
N ARG A 228 -3.38 -5.81 13.20
CA ARG A 228 -2.67 -4.56 12.90
C ARG A 228 -3.44 -3.76 11.86
N ARG A 229 -4.51 -3.10 12.31
CA ARG A 229 -5.40 -2.37 11.40
C ARG A 229 -4.68 -1.30 10.57
N GLU A 230 -3.59 -0.69 11.09
CA GLU A 230 -2.83 0.32 10.35
C GLU A 230 -2.19 -0.21 9.05
N TYR A 231 -2.03 -1.52 8.90
CA TYR A 231 -1.53 -2.16 7.68
C TYR A 231 -2.54 -2.06 6.52
N LEU A 232 -3.80 -1.77 6.83
CA LEU A 232 -4.83 -1.51 5.84
C LEU A 232 -4.73 -0.09 5.26
N ILE A 233 -4.12 0.88 5.97
CA ILE A 233 -3.98 2.28 5.52
C ILE A 233 -3.46 2.37 4.07
N PRO A 234 -2.31 1.76 3.71
CA PRO A 234 -1.81 1.84 2.34
C PRO A 234 -2.57 0.97 1.33
N LEU A 235 -3.59 0.20 1.71
CA LEU A 235 -4.30 -0.71 0.82
C LEU A 235 -5.69 -0.19 0.42
N ILE A 236 -6.37 0.54 1.30
CA ILE A 236 -7.81 0.86 1.19
C ILE A 236 -8.13 2.32 1.52
N TRP A 237 -7.22 3.26 1.24
CA TRP A 237 -7.31 4.63 1.75
C TRP A 237 -8.57 5.41 1.34
N ASP A 238 -9.16 5.14 0.16
CA ASP A 238 -10.40 5.80 -0.27
C ASP A 238 -11.62 5.33 0.54
N ASN A 239 -11.54 4.16 1.19
CA ASN A 239 -12.61 3.55 1.98
C ASN A 239 -12.33 3.60 3.49
N PHE A 240 -11.25 4.28 3.90
CA PHE A 240 -10.65 4.15 5.23
C PHE A 240 -11.56 4.60 6.38
N LEU A 241 -12.45 5.58 6.15
CA LEU A 241 -13.39 6.09 7.17
C LEU A 241 -14.45 5.05 7.57
N SER A 242 -14.70 4.02 6.76
CA SER A 242 -15.66 2.95 7.08
C SER A 242 -15.16 1.97 8.15
N ILE A 243 -13.86 1.95 8.44
CA ILE A 243 -13.22 0.93 9.30
C ILE A 243 -12.76 1.49 10.65
N TYR A 244 -12.67 2.82 10.77
CA TYR A 244 -12.21 3.49 11.98
C TYR A 244 -13.24 4.53 12.45
N PRO A 245 -14.06 4.20 13.47
CA PRO A 245 -14.92 5.17 14.11
C PRO A 245 -14.06 5.99 15.10
N SER A 246 -13.25 6.92 14.58
CA SER A 246 -12.49 7.92 15.35
C SER A 246 -11.46 7.41 16.38
N CYS A 247 -10.34 8.11 16.44
CA CYS A 247 -9.65 8.42 17.69
C CYS A 247 -10.12 9.82 18.12
#